data_AF-A0A7Y8IVQ1-F1
#
_entry.id   AF-A0A7Y8IVQ1-F1
#
_cell.length_a   1.000
_cell.length_b   1.000
_cell.length_c   1.000
_cell.angle_alpha   90.00
_cell.angle_beta   90.00
_cell.angle_gamma   90.00
#
_symmetry.space_group_name_H-M   'P 1'
#
loop_
_entity.id
_entity.type
_entity.pdbx_description
1 polymer ?
#
loop_
_entity_poly.entity_id
_entity_poly.type
_entity_poly.pdbx_seq_one_letter_code
_entity_poly.pdbx_strand_id
1 'polypeptide(L)' 'MSIPGVIGTGQGLSEGKPCIKVFVIKRTRDLEQKIPKSIANYQVVVEETGEIKTLPKKQVQ' A
#
# COMPACT_ATOMS: atom_id res chain seq x y z
N MET A 1 4.81 9.82 -4.91
CA MET A 1 3.44 9.27 -5.07
C MET A 1 2.48 10.44 -5.23
N SER A 2 1.49 10.35 -6.13
CA SER A 2 0.61 11.48 -6.43
C SER A 2 -0.58 11.66 -5.47
N ILE A 3 -0.89 10.62 -4.67
CA ILE A 3 -1.96 10.66 -3.66
C ILE A 3 -1.33 10.83 -2.26
N PRO A 4 -1.60 11.93 -1.54
CA PRO A 4 -1.11 12.12 -0.18
C PRO A 4 -1.58 11.01 0.76
N GLY A 5 -0.66 10.41 1.52
CA GLY A 5 -0.94 9.29 2.43
C GLY A 5 -0.62 7.91 1.86
N VAL A 6 -0.41 7.81 0.54
CA VAL A 6 0.14 6.59 -0.10
C VAL A 6 1.66 6.61 -0.01
N ILE A 7 2.23 5.54 0.57
CA ILE A 7 3.67 5.39 0.76
C ILE A 7 4.31 4.34 -0.15
N GLY A 8 3.48 3.52 -0.81
CA GLY A 8 3.97 2.54 -1.76
C GLY A 8 2.86 1.83 -2.52
N THR A 9 3.26 1.15 -3.58
CA THR A 9 2.41 0.24 -4.36
C THR A 9 3.16 -1.05 -4.64
N GLY A 10 2.45 -2.17 -4.70
CA GLY A 10 3.01 -3.46 -5.06
C GLY A 10 2.00 -4.33 -5.80
N GLN A 11 2.46 -5.46 -6.31
CA GLN A 11 1.61 -6.53 -6.83
C GLN A 11 1.60 -7.68 -5.82
N GLY A 12 0.46 -8.32 -5.68
CA GLY A 12 0.33 -9.44 -4.75
C GLY A 12 -0.90 -10.29 -5.03
N LEU A 13 -1.27 -11.10 -4.04
CA LEU A 13 -2.49 -11.89 -4.06
C LEU A 13 -3.40 -11.42 -2.93
N SER A 14 -4.69 -11.29 -3.22
CA SER A 14 -5.77 -11.14 -2.24
C SER A 14 -6.74 -12.29 -2.45
N GLU A 15 -6.94 -13.11 -1.42
CA GLU A 15 -7.79 -14.31 -1.50
C GLU A 15 -7.43 -15.21 -2.71
N GLY A 16 -6.13 -15.34 -3.00
CA GLY A 16 -5.61 -16.14 -4.11
C GLY A 16 -5.73 -15.49 -5.50
N LYS A 17 -6.29 -14.28 -5.62
CA LYS A 17 -6.41 -13.55 -6.90
C LYS A 17 -5.35 -12.46 -7.02
N PRO A 18 -4.74 -12.28 -8.22
CA PRO A 18 -3.86 -11.15 -8.49
C PRO A 18 -4.50 -9.81 -8.16
N CYS A 19 -3.78 -8.99 -7.39
CA CYS A 19 -4.22 -7.67 -6.98
C CYS A 19 -3.07 -6.67 -6.95
N ILE A 20 -3.43 -5.39 -6.97
CA ILE A 20 -2.51 -4.29 -6.73
C ILE A 20 -2.68 -3.89 -5.27
N LYS A 21 -1.59 -3.91 -4.51
CA LYS A 21 -1.56 -3.42 -3.13
C LYS A 21 -1.16 -1.95 -3.11
N VAL A 22 -1.92 -1.16 -2.36
CA VAL A 22 -1.60 0.25 -2.08
C VAL A 22 -1.32 0.36 -0.58
N PHE A 23 -0.09 0.70 -0.23
CA PHE A 23 0.35 0.83 1.15
C PHE A 23 0.15 2.27 1.62
N VAL A 24 -0.51 2.43 2.77
CA VAL A 24 -0.82 3.73 3.37
C VAL A 24 -0.34 3.78 4.82
N ILE A 25 -0.01 4.99 5.30
CA ILE A 25 0.34 5.19 6.72
C ILE A 25 -0.88 4.91 7.60
N LYS A 26 -2.04 5.42 7.18
CA LYS A 26 -3.31 5.25 7.89
C LYS A 26 -4.43 5.13 6.87
N ARG A 27 -5.33 4.17 7.07
CA ARG A 27 -6.52 4.01 6.24
C ARG A 27 -7.54 5.07 6.62
N THR A 28 -7.91 5.91 5.67
CA THR A 28 -8.91 6.97 5.85
C THR A 28 -9.96 6.90 4.76
N ARG A 29 -11.17 7.37 5.06
CA ARG A 29 -12.28 7.41 4.10
C ARG A 29 -11.98 8.31 2.89
N ASP A 30 -11.17 9.35 3.06
CA ASP A 30 -10.70 10.23 1.98
C ASP A 30 -9.75 9.48 1.01
N LEU A 31 -8.80 8.72 1.56
CA LEU A 31 -7.91 7.87 0.76
C LEU A 31 -8.68 6.80 -0.02
N GLU A 32 -9.64 6.13 0.62
CA GLU A 32 -10.45 5.10 -0.04
C GLU A 32 -11.32 5.65 -1.19
N GLN A 33 -11.69 6.93 -1.14
CA GLN A 33 -12.42 7.58 -2.24
C GLN A 33 -11.50 7.99 -3.39
N LYS A 34 -10.26 8.38 -3.09
CA LYS A 34 -9.27 8.80 -4.09
C LYS A 34 -8.59 7.60 -4.77
N ILE A 35 -8.46 6.49 -4.07
CA ILE A 35 -7.83 5.28 -4.60
C ILE A 35 -8.87 4.53 -5.45
N PRO A 36 -8.58 4.27 -6.74
CA PRO A 36 -9.48 3.49 -7.58
C PRO A 36 -9.63 2.08 -7.02
N LYS A 37 -10.83 1.50 -7.12
CA LYS A 37 -11.10 0.12 -6.65
C LYS A 37 -10.51 -0.95 -7.56
N SER A 38 -10.21 -0.61 -8.81
CA SER A 38 -9.61 -1.50 -9.80
C SER A 38 -8.77 -0.74 -10.83
N ILE A 39 -7.74 -1.41 -11.36
CA ILE A 39 -6.89 -0.91 -12.44
C ILE A 39 -6.63 -2.08 -13.39
N ALA A 40 -6.92 -1.92 -14.69
CA ALA A 40 -6.71 -2.97 -15.70
C ALA A 40 -7.28 -4.35 -15.31
N ASN A 41 -8.48 -4.37 -14.71
CA ASN A 41 -9.16 -5.55 -14.18
C ASN A 41 -8.52 -6.21 -12.94
N TYR A 42 -7.47 -5.63 -12.37
CA TYR A 42 -6.93 -6.04 -11.08
C TYR A 42 -7.62 -5.26 -9.97
N GLN A 43 -8.05 -5.98 -8.92
CA GLN A 43 -8.56 -5.35 -7.71
C GLN A 43 -7.43 -4.56 -7.04
N VAL A 44 -7.75 -3.36 -6.58
CA VAL A 44 -6.86 -2.57 -5.72
C VAL A 44 -7.22 -2.83 -4.27
N VAL A 45 -6.23 -3.21 -3.47
CA VAL A 45 -6.36 -3.48 -2.05
C VAL A 45 -5.55 -2.46 -1.27
N VAL A 46 -6.21 -1.70 -0.40
CA VAL A 46 -5.56 -0.74 0.49
C VAL A 46 -5.13 -1.44 1.77
N GLU A 47 -3.83 -1.39 2.05
CA GLU A 47 -3.21 -2.00 3.22
C GLU A 47 -2.58 -0.91 4.09
N GLU A 48 -3.03 -0.83 5.34
CA GLU A 48 -2.44 0.07 6.32
C GLU A 48 -1.18 -0.58 6.91
N THR A 49 -0.03 0.04 6.70
CA THR A 49 1.26 -0.47 7.17
C THR A 49 1.92 0.42 8.21
N GLY A 50 1.35 1.59 8.49
CA GLY A 50 2.05 2.65 9.23
C GLY A 50 3.22 3.21 8.43
N GLU A 51 4.14 3.87 9.12
CA GLU A 51 5.36 4.40 8.51
C GLU A 51 6.36 3.27 8.17
N ILE A 52 6.76 3.17 6.90
CA ILE A 52 7.86 2.29 6.51
C ILE A 52 9.19 2.99 6.83
N LYS A 53 9.98 2.39 7.72
CA LYS A 53 11.31 2.89 8.12
C LYS A 53 12.36 1.86 7.79
N THR A 54 13.56 2.34 7.47
CA THR A 54 14.74 1.47 7.35
C THR A 54 15.03 0.82 8.70
N LEU A 55 15.37 -0.47 8.70
CA LEU A 55 15.89 -1.12 9.90
C LEU A 55 17.19 -0.43 10.34
N PRO A 56 17.45 -0.29 11.65
CA PRO A 56 18.73 0.19 12.15
C PRO A 56 19.86 -0.67 11.57
N LYS A 57 20.96 -0.04 11.15
CA LYS A 57 22.14 -0.79 10.73
C LYS A 57 22.62 -1.62 11.93
N LYS A 58 22.68 -2.95 11.76
CA LYS A 58 23.32 -3.83 12.73
C LYS A 58 24.79 -3.43 12.78
N GLN A 59 25.21 -2.71 13.81
CA GLN A 59 26.63 -2.48 14.06
C GLN A 59 27.21 -3.84 14.43
N VAL A 60 27.97 -4.42 13.50
CA VAL A 60 28.83 -5.57 13.78
C VAL A 60 29.96 -5.01 14.65
N GLN A 61 29.98 -5.41 15.93
CA GLN A 61 31.14 -5.26 16.80
C GLN A 61 32.09 -6.43 16.56
#